data_AF-A0A7W7YNL8-F1
#
_entry.id   AF-A0A7W7YNL8-F1
#
_cell.length_a   1.000
_cell.length_b   1.000
_cell.length_c   1.000
_cell.angle_alpha   90.00
_cell.angle_beta   90.00
_cell.angle_gamma   90.00
#
_symmetry.space_group_name_H-M   'P 1'
#
loop_
_entity.id
_entity.type
_entity.pdbx_description
1 polymer ?
#
loop_
_entity_poly.entity_id
_entity_poly.type
_entity_poly.pdbx_seq_one_letter_code
_entity_poly.pdbx_strand_id
1 'polypeptide(L)'
;MISLQSRFIMWVAVACLVTVLPVQAQQLTNEDIQQADKTASSAIGTYTGMFDQHKITVSIEKVVGQTVLGYSVVQGNERAFSGAWSTVEEGIAFVGKEPGDHAEDGVFNLTFHAKEKTLTGNWEPQNKKRTGVPLALKAQKFKYNPKAGKYPQTSTKLLKETDVENLRQEELRLMRNEIYARHGYSFTIKDMQEHFAKVDWYMPVALDVAGKLTPIETKNAALIKRYETYGAKYYDRFGR
;
A
#
# COMPACT_ATOMS: atom_id res chain seq x y z
N MET A 1 -13.66 82.11 -34.88
CA MET A 1 -12.96 81.92 -33.59
C MET A 1 -13.60 80.75 -32.88
N ILE A 2 -12.77 79.79 -32.47
CA ILE A 2 -13.09 78.39 -32.24
C ILE A 2 -13.74 78.20 -30.86
N SER A 3 -14.88 77.52 -30.84
CA SER A 3 -15.58 77.02 -29.64
C SER A 3 -15.42 75.51 -29.62
N LEU A 4 -14.60 74.99 -28.71
CA LEU A 4 -14.60 73.57 -28.32
C LEU A 4 -14.61 73.52 -26.79
N GLN A 5 -15.74 73.11 -26.22
CA GLN A 5 -15.82 72.67 -24.83
C GLN A 5 -15.26 71.24 -24.75
N SER A 6 -14.20 71.06 -23.97
CA SER A 6 -13.65 69.75 -23.63
C SER A 6 -14.37 69.20 -22.40
N ARG A 7 -15.02 68.05 -22.56
CA ARG A 7 -15.69 67.28 -21.50
C ARG A 7 -14.64 66.53 -20.69
N PHE A 8 -14.55 66.79 -19.39
CA PHE A 8 -13.82 65.94 -18.44
C PHE A 8 -14.59 64.62 -18.24
N ILE A 9 -14.00 63.51 -18.67
CA ILE A 9 -14.45 62.15 -18.37
C ILE A 9 -13.87 61.77 -17.01
N MET A 10 -14.74 61.62 -16.01
CA MET A 10 -14.39 61.15 -14.67
C MET A 10 -14.27 59.62 -14.70
N TRP A 11 -13.06 59.09 -14.59
CA TRP A 11 -12.83 57.66 -14.38
C TRP A 11 -13.16 57.32 -12.93
N VAL A 12 -14.26 56.58 -12.70
CA VAL A 12 -14.52 55.93 -11.41
C VAL A 12 -13.73 54.63 -11.40
N ALA A 13 -12.56 54.62 -10.77
CA ALA A 13 -11.83 53.41 -10.47
C ALA A 13 -12.53 52.68 -9.31
N VAL A 14 -13.25 51.60 -9.60
CA VAL A 14 -13.74 50.67 -8.59
C VAL A 14 -12.55 49.81 -8.15
N ALA A 15 -11.89 50.21 -7.07
CA ALA A 15 -10.89 49.39 -6.40
C ALA A 15 -11.61 48.26 -5.64
N CYS A 16 -11.70 47.08 -6.26
CA CYS A 16 -12.14 45.86 -5.59
C CYS A 16 -11.01 45.38 -4.66
N LEU A 17 -11.04 45.80 -3.40
CA LEU A 17 -10.11 45.38 -2.38
C LEU A 17 -10.46 43.94 -1.95
N VAL A 18 -9.85 42.94 -2.59
CA VAL A 18 -9.88 41.56 -2.06
C VAL A 18 -8.98 41.55 -0.83
N THR A 19 -9.59 41.67 0.34
CA THR A 19 -8.88 41.47 1.61
C THR A 19 -8.63 39.98 1.80
N VAL A 20 -7.41 39.54 1.49
CA VAL A 20 -6.93 38.24 1.97
C VAL A 20 -6.71 38.39 3.47
N LEU A 21 -7.62 37.84 4.28
CA LEU A 21 -7.39 37.74 5.72
C LEU A 21 -6.17 36.83 5.93
N PRO A 22 -5.20 37.22 6.77
CA PRO A 22 -4.10 36.34 7.12
C PRO A 22 -4.66 35.12 7.84
N VAL A 23 -4.30 33.91 7.38
CA VAL A 23 -4.53 32.69 8.15
C VAL A 23 -3.65 32.80 9.39
N GLN A 24 -4.23 33.14 10.54
CA GLN A 24 -3.55 33.06 11.83
C GLN A 24 -3.07 31.62 12.03
N ALA A 25 -1.76 31.43 12.21
CA ALA A 25 -1.22 30.19 12.74
C ALA A 25 -1.80 29.99 14.14
N GLN A 26 -2.80 29.11 14.27
CA GLN A 26 -3.33 28.70 15.57
C GLN A 26 -2.22 27.99 16.35
N GLN A 27 -1.89 28.51 17.53
CA GLN A 27 -1.00 27.85 18.48
C GLN A 27 -1.66 26.56 18.97
N LEU A 28 -1.09 25.42 18.61
CA LEU A 28 -1.49 24.10 19.10
C LEU A 28 -1.35 24.07 20.63
N THR A 29 -2.43 23.73 21.33
CA THR A 29 -2.43 23.64 22.80
C THR A 29 -2.06 22.23 23.26
N ASN A 30 -1.59 22.08 24.50
CA ASN A 30 -1.21 20.77 25.06
C ASN A 30 -2.37 19.77 25.16
N GLU A 31 -3.62 20.22 25.05
CA GLU A 31 -4.82 19.35 25.03
C GLU A 31 -5.00 18.64 23.68
N ASP A 32 -4.61 19.28 22.56
CA ASP A 32 -4.66 18.71 21.20
C ASP A 32 -3.70 17.52 21.01
N ILE A 33 -2.77 17.34 21.95
CA ILE A 33 -1.71 16.31 21.94
C ILE A 33 -2.23 14.97 22.50
N GLN A 34 -3.35 14.95 23.25
CA GLN A 34 -3.74 13.75 24.02
C GLN A 34 -5.03 13.05 23.62
N GLN A 35 -5.84 13.60 22.72
CA GLN A 35 -7.08 12.92 22.30
C GLN A 35 -7.10 12.67 20.79
N ALA A 36 -7.17 11.39 20.41
CA ALA A 36 -7.38 11.01 19.02
C ALA A 36 -8.72 11.57 18.55
N ASP A 37 -8.72 12.30 17.44
CA ASP A 37 -9.95 12.80 16.83
C ASP A 37 -10.84 11.60 16.45
N LYS A 38 -12.06 11.54 16.99
CA LYS A 38 -12.98 10.41 16.78
C LYS A 38 -13.36 10.22 15.31
N THR A 39 -13.34 11.29 14.52
CA THR A 39 -13.65 11.28 13.08
C THR A 39 -12.49 10.66 12.32
N ALA A 40 -11.28 11.19 12.49
CA ALA A 40 -10.09 10.67 11.80
C ALA A 40 -9.68 9.27 12.27
N SER A 41 -9.97 8.92 13.53
CA SER A 41 -9.77 7.56 14.07
C SER A 41 -10.59 6.50 13.34
N SER A 42 -11.68 6.87 12.65
CA SER A 42 -12.46 5.93 11.85
C SER A 42 -11.71 5.40 10.61
N ALA A 43 -10.66 6.10 10.17
CA ALA A 43 -9.80 5.69 9.08
C ALA A 43 -8.70 4.70 9.50
N ILE A 44 -8.49 4.46 10.81
CA ILE A 44 -7.49 3.50 11.29
C ILE A 44 -7.84 2.10 10.77
N GLY A 45 -6.88 1.46 10.12
CA GLY A 45 -7.04 0.15 9.52
C GLY A 45 -6.12 -0.11 8.35
N THR A 46 -6.27 -1.30 7.78
CA THR A 46 -5.49 -1.79 6.65
C THR A 46 -6.32 -1.76 5.37
N TYR A 47 -5.69 -1.29 4.29
CA TYR A 47 -6.31 -1.12 2.98
C TYR A 47 -5.43 -1.76 1.93
N THR A 48 -6.03 -2.54 1.02
CA THR A 48 -5.27 -3.23 -0.03
C THR A 48 -5.89 -2.99 -1.40
N GLY A 49 -5.04 -3.04 -2.41
CA GLY A 49 -5.40 -2.82 -3.79
C GLY A 49 -4.17 -2.93 -4.69
N MET A 50 -4.32 -2.45 -5.91
CA MET A 50 -3.24 -2.43 -6.89
C MET A 50 -2.36 -1.19 -6.71
N PHE A 51 -1.07 -1.38 -6.89
CA PHE A 51 -0.03 -0.38 -7.07
C PHE A 51 0.70 -0.75 -8.35
N ASP A 52 0.35 -0.07 -9.45
CA ASP A 52 0.65 -0.50 -10.82
C ASP A 52 0.26 -1.97 -11.07
N GLN A 53 1.25 -2.85 -11.29
CA GLN A 53 1.06 -4.27 -11.57
C GLN A 53 1.18 -5.15 -10.32
N HIS A 54 1.32 -4.55 -9.14
CA HIS A 54 1.59 -5.24 -7.88
C HIS A 54 0.47 -5.00 -6.88
N LYS A 55 0.34 -5.88 -5.88
CA LYS A 55 -0.49 -5.56 -4.71
C LYS A 55 0.29 -4.75 -3.69
N ILE A 56 -0.39 -3.79 -3.10
CA ILE A 56 0.07 -3.00 -1.95
C ILE A 56 -0.90 -3.19 -0.78
N THR A 57 -0.36 -3.11 0.43
CA THR A 57 -1.15 -2.82 1.62
C THR A 57 -0.68 -1.47 2.18
N VAL A 58 -1.62 -0.59 2.47
CA VAL A 58 -1.40 0.65 3.23
C VAL A 58 -2.11 0.49 4.57
N SER A 59 -1.40 0.69 5.66
CA SER A 59 -1.96 0.71 7.02
C SER A 59 -1.94 2.12 7.58
N ILE A 60 -3.09 2.58 8.07
CA ILE A 60 -3.21 3.75 8.93
C ILE A 60 -3.26 3.21 10.37
N GLU A 61 -2.16 3.37 11.10
CA GLU A 61 -1.99 2.76 12.42
C GLU A 61 -2.47 3.67 13.54
N LYS A 62 -2.19 4.98 13.42
CA LYS A 62 -2.45 5.92 14.50
C LYS A 62 -2.82 7.29 13.95
N VAL A 63 -3.77 7.91 14.62
CA VAL A 63 -4.09 9.33 14.46
C VAL A 63 -4.00 9.99 15.84
N VAL A 64 -3.21 11.05 15.95
CA VAL A 64 -3.05 11.84 17.19
C VAL A 64 -3.06 13.32 16.82
N GLY A 65 -4.01 14.08 17.37
CA GLY A 65 -4.24 15.45 16.94
C GLY A 65 -4.44 15.49 15.42
N GLN A 66 -3.67 16.35 14.74
CA GLN A 66 -3.67 16.48 13.27
C GLN A 66 -2.63 15.59 12.56
N THR A 67 -1.98 14.67 13.27
CA THR A 67 -0.95 13.79 12.73
C THR A 67 -1.49 12.40 12.43
N VAL A 68 -1.16 11.86 11.27
CA VAL A 68 -1.38 10.47 10.87
C VAL A 68 -0.05 9.72 10.81
N LEU A 69 -0.03 8.49 11.30
CA LEU A 69 1.09 7.55 11.22
C LEU A 69 0.61 6.24 10.60
N GLY A 70 1.45 5.66 9.75
CA GLY A 70 1.15 4.42 9.06
C GLY A 70 2.35 3.83 8.36
N TYR A 71 2.11 2.79 7.58
CA TYR A 71 3.13 2.17 6.74
C TYR A 71 2.52 1.54 5.50
N SER A 72 3.35 1.35 4.47
CA SER A 72 3.03 0.64 3.25
C SER A 72 3.83 -0.66 3.17
N VAL A 73 3.27 -1.69 2.54
CA VAL A 73 3.96 -2.94 2.21
C VAL A 73 3.70 -3.27 0.74
N VAL A 74 4.75 -3.30 -0.07
CA VAL A 74 4.67 -3.58 -1.51
C VAL A 74 6.01 -4.12 -1.99
N GLN A 75 5.99 -5.18 -2.83
CA GLN A 75 7.18 -5.69 -3.51
C GLN A 75 8.39 -6.05 -2.62
N GLY A 76 8.15 -6.54 -1.41
CA GLY A 76 9.20 -6.83 -0.43
C GLY A 76 9.83 -5.59 0.21
N ASN A 77 9.20 -4.43 0.06
CA ASN A 77 9.51 -3.21 0.80
C ASN A 77 8.40 -2.93 1.83
N GLU A 78 8.80 -2.52 3.03
CA GLU A 78 7.92 -2.00 4.07
C GLU A 78 8.41 -0.60 4.42
N ARG A 79 7.51 0.38 4.35
CA ARG A 79 7.89 1.78 4.51
C ARG A 79 6.93 2.52 5.40
N ALA A 80 7.42 3.00 6.54
CA ALA A 80 6.66 3.89 7.40
C ALA A 80 6.42 5.24 6.68
N PHE A 81 5.28 5.86 6.96
CA PHE A 81 4.99 7.23 6.57
C PHE A 81 4.36 7.99 7.74
N SER A 82 4.50 9.30 7.70
CA SER A 82 3.85 10.22 8.64
C SER A 82 3.38 11.46 7.92
N GLY A 83 2.36 12.11 8.46
CA GLY A 83 2.00 13.44 7.98
C GLY A 83 0.70 13.94 8.58
N ALA A 84 -0.08 14.65 7.78
CA ALA A 84 -1.25 15.38 8.27
C ALA A 84 -2.54 14.81 7.69
N TRP A 85 -3.66 15.13 8.35
CA TRP A 85 -4.99 14.86 7.84
C TRP A 85 -5.88 16.10 7.94
N SER A 86 -6.93 16.15 7.12
CA SER A 86 -7.96 17.17 7.16
C SER A 86 -9.32 16.61 6.72
N THR A 87 -10.41 17.27 7.14
CA THR A 87 -11.74 16.93 6.65
C THR A 87 -11.98 17.63 5.32
N VAL A 88 -12.52 16.90 4.35
CA VAL A 88 -12.97 17.40 3.05
C VAL A 88 -14.42 16.94 2.80
N GLU A 89 -15.10 17.52 1.81
CA GLU A 89 -16.50 17.19 1.51
C GLU A 89 -16.70 15.68 1.25
N GLU A 90 -15.74 15.05 0.58
CA GLU A 90 -15.78 13.64 0.19
C GLU A 90 -15.24 12.68 1.26
N GLY A 91 -14.76 13.16 2.42
CA GLY A 91 -14.23 12.30 3.47
C GLY A 91 -13.08 12.88 4.26
N ILE A 92 -12.08 12.06 4.56
CA ILE A 92 -10.90 12.46 5.35
C ILE A 92 -9.67 12.38 4.46
N ALA A 93 -9.08 13.53 4.15
CA ALA A 93 -7.87 13.61 3.36
C ALA A 93 -6.64 13.37 4.25
N PHE A 94 -5.66 12.64 3.73
CA PHE A 94 -4.39 12.32 4.36
C PHE A 94 -3.25 12.66 3.40
N VAL A 95 -2.22 13.30 3.94
CA VAL A 95 -0.92 13.46 3.28
C VAL A 95 0.10 12.69 4.11
N GLY A 96 0.50 11.51 3.65
CA GLY A 96 1.47 10.64 4.30
C GLY A 96 2.80 10.67 3.56
N LYS A 97 3.83 11.25 4.17
CA LYS A 97 5.18 11.34 3.60
C LYS A 97 6.07 10.21 4.13
N GLU A 98 6.68 9.46 3.22
CA GLU A 98 7.75 8.53 3.54
C GLU A 98 9.05 9.31 3.86
N PRO A 99 10.01 8.77 4.63
CA PRO A 99 11.12 9.56 5.20
C PRO A 99 11.98 10.34 4.19
N GLY A 100 12.03 9.92 2.92
CA GLY A 100 12.73 10.62 1.84
C GLY A 100 14.23 10.36 1.82
N ASP A 101 14.66 9.26 2.43
CA ASP A 101 16.05 8.79 2.47
C ASP A 101 16.37 7.79 1.34
N HIS A 102 15.35 7.36 0.59
CA HIS A 102 15.47 6.40 -0.50
C HIS A 102 14.83 6.93 -1.80
N ALA A 103 15.38 6.56 -2.97
CA ALA A 103 14.86 7.01 -4.27
C ALA A 103 13.46 6.48 -4.61
N GLU A 104 13.02 5.46 -3.87
CA GLU A 104 11.68 4.86 -3.95
C GLU A 104 10.68 5.51 -2.99
N ASP A 105 11.10 6.50 -2.20
CA ASP A 105 10.19 7.19 -1.29
C ASP A 105 9.30 8.20 -2.04
N GLY A 106 8.10 8.38 -1.51
CA GLY A 106 7.10 9.28 -2.05
C GLY A 106 6.15 9.84 -1.00
N VAL A 107 5.03 10.33 -1.50
CA VAL A 107 3.97 10.95 -0.70
C VAL A 107 2.63 10.35 -1.10
N PHE A 108 1.91 9.81 -0.14
CA PHE A 108 0.53 9.40 -0.28
C PHE A 108 -0.38 10.61 -0.12
N ASN A 109 -1.16 10.93 -1.14
CA ASN A 109 -2.26 11.89 -1.10
C ASN A 109 -3.56 11.08 -1.24
N LEU A 110 -4.19 10.73 -0.12
CA LEU A 110 -5.30 9.78 -0.06
C LEU A 110 -6.52 10.39 0.63
N THR A 111 -7.71 10.01 0.20
CA THR A 111 -8.99 10.33 0.86
C THR A 111 -9.63 9.05 1.35
N PHE A 112 -9.98 9.00 2.63
CA PHE A 112 -10.79 7.94 3.21
C PHE A 112 -12.27 8.25 3.08
N HIS A 113 -12.98 7.32 2.44
CA HIS A 113 -14.43 7.36 2.24
C HIS A 113 -15.10 6.42 3.23
N ALA A 114 -15.72 6.99 4.26
CA ALA A 114 -16.20 6.22 5.42
C ALA A 114 -17.35 5.23 5.07
N LYS A 115 -18.21 5.57 4.11
CA LYS A 115 -19.35 4.71 3.72
C LYS A 115 -18.88 3.48 2.94
N GLU A 116 -17.98 3.70 1.99
CA GLU A 116 -17.42 2.71 1.08
C GLU A 116 -16.29 1.91 1.74
N LYS A 117 -15.71 2.44 2.81
CA LYS A 117 -14.51 1.93 3.48
C LYS A 117 -13.35 1.76 2.50
N THR A 118 -13.07 2.82 1.76
CA THR A 118 -12.01 2.85 0.75
C THR A 118 -11.04 4.00 1.01
N LEU A 119 -9.80 3.81 0.57
CA LEU A 119 -8.82 4.89 0.38
C LEU A 119 -8.64 5.10 -1.12
N THR A 120 -8.83 6.32 -1.59
CA THR A 120 -8.59 6.68 -3.00
C THR A 120 -7.64 7.85 -3.09
N GLY A 121 -6.83 7.92 -4.14
CA GLY A 121 -5.98 9.08 -4.39
C GLY A 121 -4.75 8.69 -5.18
N ASN A 122 -3.60 9.28 -4.87
CA ASN A 122 -2.36 9.00 -5.57
C ASN A 122 -1.20 8.82 -4.59
N TRP A 123 -0.28 7.94 -4.94
CA TRP A 123 1.08 7.99 -4.43
C TRP A 123 1.96 8.73 -5.43
N GLU A 124 2.70 9.74 -4.97
CA GLU A 124 3.60 10.53 -5.80
C GLU A 124 5.05 10.26 -5.44
N PRO A 125 5.90 9.85 -6.39
CA PRO A 125 7.32 9.66 -6.13
C PRO A 125 7.98 11.00 -5.82
N GLN A 126 8.91 11.00 -4.86
CA GLN A 126 9.78 12.15 -4.63
C GLN A 126 10.67 12.41 -5.86
N ASN A 127 11.12 11.33 -6.50
CA ASN A 127 11.86 11.39 -7.75
C ASN A 127 10.94 11.78 -8.92
N LYS A 128 11.08 13.01 -9.41
CA LYS A 128 10.29 13.58 -10.52
C LYS A 128 10.44 12.86 -11.87
N LYS A 129 11.37 11.91 -12.01
CA LYS A 129 11.49 11.06 -13.21
C LYS A 129 10.48 9.92 -13.24
N ARG A 130 9.80 9.64 -12.13
CA ARG A 130 8.79 8.59 -12.01
C ARG A 130 7.39 9.21 -12.04
N THR A 131 6.44 8.44 -12.55
CA THR A 131 5.02 8.82 -12.57
C THR A 131 4.37 8.46 -11.25
N GLY A 132 3.43 9.28 -10.79
CA GLY A 132 2.56 8.93 -9.68
C GLY A 132 1.68 7.73 -10.00
N VAL A 133 1.32 6.98 -8.95
CA VAL A 133 0.49 5.77 -9.05
C VAL A 133 -0.88 6.09 -8.47
N PRO A 134 -1.97 6.01 -9.26
CA PRO A 134 -3.31 6.14 -8.72
C PRO A 134 -3.66 4.93 -7.86
N LEU A 135 -4.31 5.19 -6.72
CA LEU A 135 -4.65 4.19 -5.74
C LEU A 135 -6.16 4.17 -5.50
N ALA A 136 -6.73 2.97 -5.55
CA ALA A 136 -8.09 2.67 -5.15
C ALA A 136 -8.05 1.42 -4.26
N LEU A 137 -7.92 1.64 -2.96
CA LEU A 137 -7.68 0.60 -1.97
C LEU A 137 -8.96 0.35 -1.16
N LYS A 138 -9.27 -0.91 -0.92
CA LYS A 138 -10.42 -1.32 -0.11
C LYS A 138 -9.95 -1.72 1.27
N ALA A 139 -10.71 -1.34 2.29
CA ALA A 139 -10.47 -1.81 3.65
C ALA A 139 -10.50 -3.34 3.68
N GLN A 140 -9.41 -3.94 4.14
CA GLN A 140 -9.28 -5.39 4.21
C GLN A 140 -8.42 -5.73 5.41
N LYS A 141 -8.95 -6.54 6.33
CA LYS A 141 -8.17 -7.12 7.41
C LYS A 141 -7.45 -8.36 6.91
N PHE A 142 -6.16 -8.46 7.17
CA PHE A 142 -5.41 -9.67 6.87
C PHE A 142 -6.00 -10.87 7.61
N LYS A 143 -6.17 -11.99 6.91
CA LYS A 143 -6.69 -13.23 7.48
C LYS A 143 -5.98 -14.42 6.84
N TYR A 144 -5.22 -15.14 7.65
CA TYR A 144 -4.65 -16.43 7.24
C TYR A 144 -5.75 -17.39 6.81
N ASN A 145 -5.56 -18.04 5.65
CA ASN A 145 -6.45 -19.07 5.13
C ASN A 145 -5.63 -20.27 4.63
N PRO A 146 -5.61 -21.41 5.36
CA PRO A 146 -4.82 -22.58 4.98
C PRO A 146 -5.30 -23.25 3.68
N LYS A 147 -6.51 -22.93 3.22
CA LYS A 147 -7.13 -23.53 2.03
C LYS A 147 -7.02 -22.64 0.78
N ALA A 148 -6.33 -21.51 0.87
CA ALA A 148 -6.20 -20.59 -0.25
C ALA A 148 -5.11 -21.05 -1.25
N GLY A 149 -5.34 -20.84 -2.55
CA GLY A 149 -4.38 -21.19 -3.61
C GLY A 149 -4.60 -22.57 -4.21
N LYS A 150 -3.72 -22.94 -5.15
CA LYS A 150 -3.75 -24.18 -5.93
C LYS A 150 -3.32 -25.39 -5.11
N TYR A 151 -2.47 -25.22 -4.11
CA TYR A 151 -1.89 -26.31 -3.32
C TYR A 151 -2.27 -26.21 -1.82
N PRO A 152 -3.56 -26.19 -1.45
CA PRO A 152 -3.99 -26.06 -0.04
C PRO A 152 -3.52 -27.20 0.87
N GLN A 153 -3.20 -28.36 0.28
CA GLN A 153 -2.64 -29.49 1.00
C GLN A 153 -1.32 -29.16 1.69
N THR A 154 -0.56 -28.17 1.22
CA THR A 154 0.73 -27.78 1.83
C THR A 154 0.58 -27.20 3.24
N SER A 155 -0.61 -26.74 3.63
CA SER A 155 -0.90 -26.26 5.00
C SER A 155 -1.74 -27.24 5.83
N THR A 156 -2.24 -28.33 5.25
CA THR A 156 -3.24 -29.19 5.91
C THR A 156 -2.81 -30.64 6.07
N LYS A 157 -1.84 -31.13 5.28
CA LYS A 157 -1.27 -32.47 5.42
C LYS A 157 0.25 -32.43 5.32
N LEU A 158 0.93 -33.35 5.99
CA LEU A 158 2.36 -33.57 5.77
C LEU A 158 2.54 -34.26 4.41
N LEU A 159 3.36 -33.64 3.55
CA LEU A 159 3.63 -34.15 2.21
C LEU A 159 4.67 -35.28 2.24
N LYS A 160 4.56 -36.17 1.26
CA LYS A 160 5.51 -37.24 0.96
C LYS A 160 6.27 -36.89 -0.32
N GLU A 161 7.36 -37.61 -0.57
CA GLU A 161 8.17 -37.49 -1.79
C GLU A 161 7.34 -37.67 -3.06
N THR A 162 6.41 -38.63 -3.05
CA THR A 162 5.47 -38.89 -4.14
C THR A 162 4.50 -37.74 -4.42
N ASP A 163 4.28 -36.83 -3.47
CA ASP A 163 3.43 -35.64 -3.69
C ASP A 163 4.16 -34.55 -4.51
N VAL A 164 5.50 -34.61 -4.62
CA VAL A 164 6.32 -33.53 -5.21
C VAL A 164 7.25 -33.98 -6.33
N GLU A 165 7.61 -35.26 -6.41
CA GLU A 165 8.67 -35.76 -7.30
C GLU A 165 8.39 -35.61 -8.80
N ASN A 166 7.13 -35.54 -9.21
CA ASN A 166 6.71 -35.41 -10.61
C ASN A 166 6.28 -33.99 -11.00
N LEU A 167 6.38 -33.02 -10.08
CA LEU A 167 6.01 -31.63 -10.35
C LEU A 167 7.15 -30.91 -11.09
N ARG A 168 6.77 -30.01 -12.01
CA ARG A 168 7.75 -29.17 -12.70
C ARG A 168 8.35 -28.11 -11.77
N GLN A 169 9.46 -27.50 -12.16
CA GLN A 169 10.16 -26.52 -11.33
C GLN A 169 9.27 -25.31 -11.01
N GLU A 170 8.49 -24.82 -11.97
CA GLU A 170 7.54 -23.73 -11.79
C GLU A 170 6.40 -24.12 -10.83
N GLU A 171 5.96 -25.37 -10.84
CA GLU A 171 4.92 -25.88 -9.95
C GLU A 171 5.43 -26.00 -8.52
N LEU A 172 6.62 -26.56 -8.33
CA LEU A 172 7.28 -26.63 -7.02
C LEU A 172 7.50 -25.22 -6.45
N ARG A 173 7.96 -24.29 -7.28
CA ARG A 173 8.20 -22.91 -6.87
C ARG A 173 6.91 -22.21 -6.45
N LEU A 174 5.84 -22.32 -7.24
CA LEU A 174 4.53 -21.80 -6.88
C LEU A 174 4.01 -22.45 -5.59
N MET A 175 4.04 -23.78 -5.52
CA MET A 175 3.58 -24.57 -4.36
C MET A 175 4.27 -24.17 -3.07
N ARG A 176 5.59 -23.93 -3.11
CA ARG A 176 6.36 -23.43 -1.96
C ARG A 176 5.95 -22.00 -1.60
N ASN A 177 5.82 -21.11 -2.59
CA ASN A 177 5.53 -19.70 -2.36
C ASN A 177 4.08 -19.45 -1.91
N GLU A 178 3.12 -20.31 -2.25
CA GLU A 178 1.76 -20.24 -1.70
C GLU A 178 1.74 -20.36 -0.17
N ILE A 179 2.63 -21.16 0.42
CA ILE A 179 2.77 -21.28 1.87
C ILE A 179 3.06 -19.89 2.48
N TYR A 180 4.06 -19.19 1.95
CA TYR A 180 4.45 -17.85 2.43
C TYR A 180 3.38 -16.80 2.13
N ALA A 181 2.74 -16.88 0.97
CA ALA A 181 1.68 -15.97 0.55
C ALA A 181 0.45 -16.04 1.48
N ARG A 182 0.08 -17.23 1.99
CA ARG A 182 -1.02 -17.38 2.98
C ARG A 182 -0.75 -16.64 4.28
N HIS A 183 0.52 -16.44 4.62
CA HIS A 183 0.98 -15.66 5.79
C HIS A 183 1.23 -14.18 5.46
N GLY A 184 0.95 -13.75 4.24
CA GLY A 184 1.04 -12.36 3.81
C GLY A 184 2.45 -11.88 3.50
N TYR A 185 3.34 -12.80 3.09
CA TYR A 185 4.69 -12.46 2.67
C TYR A 185 4.68 -11.56 1.42
N SER A 186 5.41 -10.44 1.47
CA SER A 186 5.59 -9.51 0.36
C SER A 186 6.77 -9.95 -0.51
N PHE A 187 6.49 -10.45 -1.72
CA PHE A 187 7.51 -10.99 -2.61
C PHE A 187 8.39 -9.91 -3.25
N THR A 188 9.70 -10.18 -3.35
CA THR A 188 10.68 -9.41 -4.15
C THR A 188 10.89 -9.98 -5.55
N ILE A 189 10.64 -11.27 -5.74
CA ILE A 189 10.84 -11.97 -7.02
C ILE A 189 9.68 -11.68 -7.99
N LYS A 190 10.03 -11.17 -9.17
CA LYS A 190 9.09 -10.62 -10.17
C LYS A 190 7.94 -11.56 -10.53
N ASP A 191 8.23 -12.82 -10.81
CA ASP A 191 7.21 -13.79 -11.23
C ASP A 191 6.19 -14.10 -10.12
N MET A 192 6.59 -14.09 -8.85
CA MET A 192 5.64 -14.26 -7.74
C MET A 192 4.86 -12.98 -7.47
N GLN A 193 5.49 -11.81 -7.63
CA GLN A 193 4.76 -10.54 -7.58
C GLN A 193 3.64 -10.50 -8.64
N GLU A 194 3.97 -10.82 -9.89
CA GLU A 194 3.01 -10.85 -11.00
C GLU A 194 1.94 -11.92 -10.83
N HIS A 195 2.31 -13.10 -10.33
CA HIS A 195 1.36 -14.17 -10.06
C HIS A 195 0.37 -13.77 -8.98
N PHE A 196 0.86 -13.41 -7.79
CA PHE A 196 0.00 -13.13 -6.63
C PHE A 196 -0.74 -11.79 -6.75
N ALA A 197 -0.29 -10.87 -7.61
CA ALA A 197 -1.06 -9.67 -7.93
C ALA A 197 -2.45 -9.99 -8.48
N LYS A 198 -2.59 -11.10 -9.21
CA LYS A 198 -3.84 -11.54 -9.86
C LYS A 198 -4.73 -12.39 -8.96
N VAL A 199 -4.32 -12.61 -7.71
CA VAL A 199 -4.94 -13.57 -6.80
C VAL A 199 -5.68 -12.83 -5.69
N ASP A 200 -7.00 -12.97 -5.62
CA ASP A 200 -7.84 -12.19 -4.70
C ASP A 200 -7.55 -12.46 -3.22
N TRP A 201 -7.25 -13.70 -2.86
CA TRP A 201 -6.98 -14.07 -1.46
C TRP A 201 -5.63 -13.55 -0.95
N TYR A 202 -4.72 -13.14 -1.83
CA TYR A 202 -3.40 -12.66 -1.45
C TYR A 202 -3.44 -11.20 -1.02
N MET A 203 -2.74 -10.91 0.07
CA MET A 203 -2.56 -9.59 0.66
C MET A 203 -1.15 -9.50 1.28
N PRO A 204 -0.23 -8.68 0.74
CA PRO A 204 1.11 -8.52 1.31
C PRO A 204 1.06 -7.68 2.58
N VAL A 205 1.55 -8.18 3.71
CA VAL A 205 1.54 -7.46 5.00
C VAL A 205 2.82 -7.59 5.82
N ALA A 206 3.80 -8.38 5.36
CA ALA A 206 5.06 -8.56 6.07
C ALA A 206 6.21 -8.91 5.13
N LEU A 207 7.43 -8.52 5.51
CA LEU A 207 8.68 -8.89 4.83
C LEU A 207 9.26 -10.22 5.31
N ASP A 208 8.87 -10.65 6.51
CA ASP A 208 9.24 -11.95 7.06
C ASP A 208 8.02 -12.61 7.69
N VAL A 209 7.85 -13.90 7.37
CA VAL A 209 6.78 -14.76 7.89
C VAL A 209 7.32 -16.09 8.42
N ALA A 210 8.63 -16.29 8.46
CA ALA A 210 9.24 -17.57 8.86
C ALA A 210 8.74 -18.05 10.23
N GLY A 211 8.62 -17.14 11.19
CA GLY A 211 8.07 -17.41 12.53
C GLY A 211 6.56 -17.65 12.59
N LYS A 212 5.82 -17.43 11.49
CA LYS A 212 4.36 -17.62 11.40
C LYS A 212 3.98 -18.98 10.78
N LEU A 213 4.92 -19.65 10.11
CA LEU A 213 4.67 -20.94 9.49
C LEU A 213 4.34 -22.01 10.55
N THR A 214 3.33 -22.81 10.26
CA THR A 214 3.00 -23.99 11.08
C THR A 214 4.08 -25.06 10.93
N PRO A 215 4.22 -26.00 11.89
CA PRO A 215 5.17 -27.10 11.76
C PRO A 215 5.00 -27.95 10.50
N ILE A 216 3.76 -28.11 10.00
CA ILE A 216 3.47 -28.82 8.75
C ILE A 216 4.00 -28.02 7.56
N GLU A 217 3.72 -26.71 7.51
CA GLU A 217 4.18 -25.82 6.45
C GLU A 217 5.71 -25.74 6.39
N THR A 218 6.40 -25.63 7.54
CA THR A 218 7.86 -25.64 7.60
C THR A 218 8.45 -26.92 7.00
N LYS A 219 7.91 -28.09 7.39
CA LYS A 219 8.35 -29.38 6.85
C LYS A 219 8.07 -29.51 5.36
N ASN A 220 6.89 -29.10 4.92
CA ASN A 220 6.49 -29.15 3.52
C ASN A 220 7.32 -28.19 2.65
N ALA A 221 7.53 -26.96 3.10
CA ALA A 221 8.37 -25.99 2.40
C ALA A 221 9.81 -26.50 2.25
N ALA A 222 10.36 -27.16 3.27
CA ALA A 222 11.69 -27.78 3.21
C ALA A 222 11.74 -28.95 2.20
N LEU A 223 10.73 -29.82 2.19
CA LEU A 223 10.62 -30.91 1.22
C LEU A 223 10.55 -30.37 -0.22
N ILE A 224 9.68 -29.40 -0.47
CA ILE A 224 9.52 -28.79 -1.81
C ILE A 224 10.83 -28.12 -2.23
N LYS A 225 11.49 -27.38 -1.33
CA LYS A 225 12.76 -26.71 -1.60
C LYS A 225 13.86 -27.68 -2.03
N ARG A 226 13.89 -28.85 -1.40
CA ARG A 226 14.83 -29.91 -1.73
C ARG A 226 14.62 -30.36 -3.19
N TYR A 227 13.39 -30.59 -3.62
CA TYR A 227 13.07 -31.00 -5.00
C TYR A 227 13.30 -29.88 -6.03
N GLU A 228 13.04 -28.61 -5.71
CA GLU A 228 13.42 -27.50 -6.60
C GLU A 228 14.93 -27.46 -6.85
N THR A 229 15.73 -27.75 -5.82
CA THR A 229 17.19 -27.73 -5.91
C THR A 229 17.73 -28.92 -6.72
N TYR A 230 17.11 -30.10 -6.61
CA TYR A 230 17.39 -31.23 -7.48
C TYR A 230 17.00 -30.91 -8.94
N GLY A 231 15.80 -30.36 -9.15
CA GLY A 231 15.30 -29.90 -10.45
C GLY A 231 16.32 -29.03 -11.20
N ALA A 232 16.74 -27.94 -10.55
CA ALA A 232 17.69 -26.98 -11.13
C ALA A 232 19.06 -27.59 -11.48
N LYS A 233 19.53 -28.60 -10.73
CA LYS A 233 20.86 -29.20 -10.96
C LYS A 233 20.88 -30.24 -12.09
N TYR A 234 19.76 -30.91 -12.35
CA TYR A 234 19.72 -32.07 -13.24
C TYR A 234 18.90 -31.86 -14.53
N TYR A 235 17.92 -30.96 -14.55
CA TYR A 235 17.03 -30.78 -15.70
C TYR A 235 17.50 -29.73 -16.71
N ASP A 236 18.40 -28.81 -16.32
CA ASP A 236 19.11 -27.92 -17.27
C ASP A 236 19.94 -28.69 -18.31
N ARG A 237 20.25 -29.97 -18.05
CA ARG A 237 20.99 -30.84 -18.97
C ARG A 237 20.09 -31.59 -19.97
N PHE A 238 18.77 -31.67 -19.74
CA PHE A 238 17.89 -32.54 -20.54
C PHE A 238 16.59 -31.89 -21.05
N GLY A 239 16.43 -30.56 -20.94
CA GLY A 239 15.48 -29.77 -21.73
C GLY A 239 14.02 -30.21 -21.62
N ARG A 240 13.44 -30.14 -20.42
CA ARG A 240 12.00 -30.17 -20.20
C ARG A 240 11.54 -28.90 -19.49
#